data_AF-A0A1G9V9A8-F1
#
_entry.id   AF-A0A1G9V9A8-F1
#
_cell.length_a   1.000
_cell.length_b   1.000
_cell.length_c   1.000
_cell.angle_alpha   90.00
_cell.angle_beta   90.00
_cell.angle_gamma   90.00
#
_symmetry.space_group_name_H-M   'P 1'
#
loop_
_entity.id
_entity.type
_entity.pdbx_description
1 polymer ?
#
loop_
_entity_poly.entity_id
_entity_poly.type
_entity_poly.pdbx_seq_one_letter_code
_entity_poly.pdbx_strand_id
1 'polypeptide(L)'
;MSKALRTMAATLLIAGLSACGSEQDPPAQDAEQSDLSRDYAALVGEWRLVDVHQPGVSAMSEEQADSWLGARLRISDDWIALGEHYCESLTHIGEVLPVNQVRDDFNLQEGDLEPLAGREQVARHRLECEEGGWPTLGGTLLLLSDSRALAPWDGVMFELARDHGFRATGTEPAWNLAITEEGMRLSVPFDDRDVRTELPEPEAGSREGSRVYHATTEGNYLRVVITPEACRDSMSGAPFETSVRVTRDGEVFEGCGGAMPTLAP
;
A
#
# COMPACT_ATOMS: atom_id res chain seq x y z
N MET A 1 -46.54 -42.67 -46.68
CA MET A 1 -47.59 -42.05 -47.52
C MET A 1 -47.53 -40.53 -47.27
N SER A 2 -46.51 -39.84 -47.76
CA SER A 2 -46.39 -39.18 -49.07
C SER A 2 -47.52 -38.20 -49.39
N LYS A 3 -47.23 -36.90 -49.20
CA LYS A 3 -47.51 -35.85 -50.19
C LYS A 3 -46.61 -34.63 -49.95
N ALA A 4 -45.60 -34.52 -50.81
CA ALA A 4 -44.97 -33.28 -51.25
C ALA A 4 -46.01 -32.43 -52.03
N LEU A 5 -45.86 -31.17 -52.42
CA LEU A 5 -44.77 -30.19 -52.58
C LEU A 5 -45.51 -28.87 -52.92
N ARG A 6 -45.03 -27.68 -52.54
CA ARG A 6 -45.03 -26.51 -53.44
C ARG A 6 -44.14 -25.37 -52.93
N THR A 7 -43.17 -25.11 -53.77
CA THR A 7 -42.18 -24.04 -53.81
C THR A 7 -42.83 -22.66 -53.90
N MET A 8 -42.30 -21.68 -53.16
CA MET A 8 -42.17 -20.32 -53.65
C MET A 8 -40.96 -19.67 -53.00
N ALA A 9 -39.97 -19.35 -53.84
CA ALA A 9 -38.82 -18.54 -53.50
C ALA A 9 -39.28 -17.08 -53.38
N ALA A 10 -38.90 -16.41 -52.30
CA ALA A 10 -38.93 -14.97 -52.20
C ALA A 10 -37.59 -14.50 -51.65
N THR A 11 -36.74 -14.06 -52.57
CA THR A 11 -35.54 -13.28 -52.32
C THR A 11 -35.93 -12.02 -51.56
N LEU A 12 -35.47 -11.86 -50.32
CA LEU A 12 -35.53 -10.58 -49.62
C LEU A 12 -34.12 -10.12 -49.26
N LEU A 13 -33.87 -8.85 -49.55
CA LEU A 13 -32.59 -8.18 -49.54
C LEU A 13 -31.86 -8.29 -48.20
N ILE A 14 -30.54 -8.47 -48.31
CA ILE A 14 -29.57 -8.13 -47.29
C ILE A 14 -29.62 -6.61 -47.11
N ALA A 15 -30.27 -6.14 -46.05
CA ALA A 15 -30.00 -4.82 -45.50
C ALA A 15 -28.94 -4.99 -44.42
N GLY A 16 -27.68 -4.75 -44.79
CA GLY A 16 -26.61 -4.57 -43.82
C GLY A 16 -26.89 -3.31 -43.02
N LEU A 17 -27.44 -3.47 -41.82
CA LEU A 17 -27.32 -2.45 -40.80
C LEU A 17 -25.91 -2.58 -40.24
N SER A 18 -25.01 -1.74 -40.75
CA SER A 18 -23.83 -1.33 -40.00
C SER A 18 -24.33 -0.77 -38.68
N ALA A 19 -24.32 -1.57 -37.63
CA ALA A 19 -24.38 -1.07 -36.28
C ALA A 19 -23.09 -0.26 -36.08
N CYS A 20 -23.21 1.06 -36.18
CA CYS A 20 -22.24 1.95 -35.57
C CYS A 20 -22.21 1.56 -34.09
N GLY A 21 -21.15 0.87 -33.67
CA GLY A 21 -20.84 0.70 -32.27
C GLY A 21 -20.63 2.10 -31.70
N SER A 22 -21.67 2.64 -31.07
CA SER A 22 -21.46 3.63 -30.04
C SER A 22 -20.72 2.90 -28.93
N GLU A 23 -19.46 3.25 -28.71
CA GLU A 23 -18.82 3.05 -27.42
C GLU A 23 -19.75 3.74 -26.42
N GLN A 24 -20.62 2.95 -25.78
CA GLN A 24 -21.51 3.46 -24.74
C GLN A 24 -20.65 3.54 -23.50
N ASP A 25 -20.43 4.76 -23.01
CA ASP A 25 -19.86 4.96 -21.68
C ASP A 25 -20.65 4.09 -20.70
N PRO A 26 -19.97 3.28 -19.86
CA PRO A 26 -20.65 2.45 -18.88
C PRO A 26 -21.53 3.34 -17.99
N PRO A 27 -22.71 2.86 -17.57
CA PRO A 27 -23.56 3.64 -16.68
C PRO A 27 -22.79 3.96 -15.39
N ALA A 28 -23.05 5.13 -14.80
CA ALA A 28 -22.27 5.65 -13.67
C ALA A 28 -22.11 4.66 -12.50
N GLN A 29 -23.11 3.81 -12.27
CA GLN A 29 -23.06 2.75 -11.25
C GLN A 29 -22.05 1.65 -11.57
N ASP A 30 -21.93 1.25 -12.84
CA ASP A 30 -20.95 0.23 -13.26
C ASP A 30 -19.52 0.80 -13.24
N ALA A 31 -19.37 2.08 -13.57
CA ALA A 31 -18.09 2.78 -13.47
C ALA A 31 -17.63 2.94 -12.00
N GLU A 32 -18.52 3.39 -11.12
CA GLU A 32 -18.23 3.54 -9.67
C GLU A 32 -17.92 2.19 -9.01
N GLN A 33 -18.67 1.13 -9.34
CA GLN A 33 -18.40 -0.23 -8.87
C GLN A 33 -17.04 -0.76 -9.38
N SER A 34 -16.68 -0.46 -10.64
CA SER A 34 -15.40 -0.82 -11.23
C SER A 34 -14.24 -0.07 -10.57
N ASP A 35 -14.42 1.20 -10.23
CA ASP A 35 -13.41 2.01 -9.55
C ASP A 35 -13.21 1.53 -8.11
N LEU A 36 -14.29 1.25 -7.36
CA LEU A 36 -14.19 0.67 -6.02
C LEU A 36 -13.52 -0.72 -6.00
N SER A 37 -13.74 -1.53 -7.04
CA SER A 37 -13.04 -2.81 -7.19
C SER A 37 -11.54 -2.62 -7.46
N ARG A 38 -11.16 -1.60 -8.25
CA ARG A 38 -9.76 -1.24 -8.48
C ARG A 38 -9.12 -0.71 -7.19
N ASP A 39 -9.83 0.14 -6.47
CA ASP A 39 -9.39 0.71 -5.20
C ASP A 39 -9.19 -0.38 -4.14
N TYR A 40 -10.06 -1.39 -4.08
CA TYR A 40 -9.87 -2.52 -3.18
C TYR A 40 -8.63 -3.37 -3.55
N ALA A 41 -8.41 -3.65 -4.83
CA ALA A 41 -7.16 -4.28 -5.26
C ALA A 41 -5.93 -3.43 -4.90
N ALA A 42 -6.08 -2.09 -4.97
CA ALA A 42 -5.07 -1.14 -4.53
C ALA A 42 -4.96 -1.00 -3.00
N LEU A 43 -5.76 -1.70 -2.19
CA LEU A 43 -5.60 -1.83 -0.74
C LEU A 43 -4.84 -3.09 -0.31
N VAL A 44 -4.91 -4.18 -1.08
CA VAL A 44 -4.25 -5.46 -0.76
C VAL A 44 -2.72 -5.33 -0.81
N GLY A 45 -2.04 -5.67 0.29
CA GLY A 45 -0.58 -5.60 0.47
C GLY A 45 -0.20 -4.92 1.79
N GLU A 46 1.06 -4.48 1.89
CA GLU A 46 1.58 -3.82 3.09
C GLU A 46 1.44 -2.29 3.04
N TRP A 47 1.05 -1.72 4.17
CA TRP A 47 0.94 -0.29 4.42
C TRP A 47 1.72 0.05 5.68
N ARG A 48 2.47 1.15 5.64
CA ARG A 48 3.21 1.68 6.79
C ARG A 48 2.55 2.94 7.29
N LEU A 49 2.41 3.06 8.60
CA LEU A 49 1.96 4.28 9.25
C LEU A 49 3.11 5.31 9.19
N VAL A 50 2.86 6.45 8.56
CA VAL A 50 3.89 7.46 8.25
C VAL A 50 3.64 8.80 8.92
N ASP A 51 2.40 9.08 9.31
CA ASP A 51 2.04 10.33 9.99
C ASP A 51 0.80 10.14 10.87
N VAL A 52 0.57 11.09 11.78
CA VAL A 52 -0.51 11.07 12.76
C VAL A 52 -1.13 12.46 12.84
N HIS A 53 -2.45 12.55 12.64
CA HIS A 53 -3.20 13.81 12.77
C HIS A 53 -4.25 13.68 13.87
N GLN A 54 -4.26 14.62 14.82
CA GLN A 54 -5.26 14.71 15.89
C GLN A 54 -6.04 16.03 15.77
N PRO A 55 -6.94 16.16 14.77
CA PRO A 55 -7.64 17.42 14.48
C PRO A 55 -8.64 17.85 15.56
N GLY A 56 -8.98 16.97 16.51
CA GLY A 56 -9.96 17.24 17.54
C GLY A 56 -9.74 16.40 18.80
N VAL A 57 -10.83 16.10 19.50
CA VAL A 57 -10.76 15.26 20.70
C VAL A 57 -10.46 13.82 20.30
N SER A 58 -9.35 13.30 20.81
CA SER A 58 -8.92 11.92 20.62
C SER A 58 -8.97 11.16 21.95
N ALA A 59 -9.22 9.85 21.89
CA ALA A 59 -9.09 8.98 23.05
C ALA A 59 -7.62 8.64 23.38
N MET A 60 -6.68 9.00 22.50
CA MET A 60 -5.24 8.77 22.66
C MET A 60 -4.51 10.08 22.96
N SER A 61 -3.48 10.01 23.80
CA SER A 61 -2.49 11.10 23.88
C SER A 61 -1.62 11.13 22.62
N GLU A 62 -0.94 12.27 22.39
CA GLU A 62 0.05 12.40 21.31
C GLU A 62 1.12 11.29 21.38
N GLU A 63 1.70 11.05 22.56
CA GLU A 63 2.72 9.99 22.76
C GLU A 63 2.17 8.58 22.42
N GLN A 64 0.92 8.29 22.77
CA GLN A 64 0.29 7.01 22.43
C GLN A 64 0.09 6.89 20.92
N ALA A 65 -0.36 7.97 20.27
CA ALA A 65 -0.57 7.99 18.83
C ALA A 65 0.76 7.87 18.05
N ASP A 66 1.78 8.61 18.45
CA ASP A 66 3.13 8.57 17.85
C ASP A 66 3.80 7.21 17.98
N SER A 67 3.49 6.44 19.02
CA SER A 67 4.02 5.08 19.18
C SER A 67 3.61 4.11 18.07
N TRP A 68 2.58 4.45 17.29
CA TRP A 68 2.16 3.68 16.11
C TRP A 68 2.95 4.01 14.84
N LEU A 69 3.75 5.08 14.83
CA LEU A 69 4.55 5.45 13.66
C LEU A 69 5.51 4.31 13.28
N GLY A 70 5.49 3.95 12.00
CA GLY A 70 6.27 2.84 11.47
C GLY A 70 5.62 1.46 11.62
N ALA A 71 4.47 1.34 12.30
CA ALA A 71 3.71 0.09 12.33
C ALA A 71 3.24 -0.30 10.91
N ARG A 72 3.03 -1.60 10.72
CA ARG A 72 2.69 -2.21 9.41
C ARG A 72 1.31 -2.84 9.45
N LEU A 73 0.41 -2.26 8.68
CA LEU A 73 -0.89 -2.83 8.38
C LEU A 73 -0.76 -3.70 7.12
N ARG A 74 -1.08 -4.98 7.23
CA ARG A 74 -1.05 -5.93 6.11
C ARG A 74 -2.47 -6.36 5.79
N ILE A 75 -2.85 -6.29 4.52
CA ILE A 75 -4.20 -6.58 4.04
C ILE A 75 -4.11 -7.59 2.90
N SER A 76 -4.91 -8.64 2.96
CA SER A 76 -5.15 -9.63 1.91
C SER A 76 -6.62 -9.57 1.48
N ASP A 77 -6.97 -10.41 0.52
CA ASP A 77 -8.36 -10.60 0.08
C ASP A 77 -9.27 -11.15 1.20
N ASP A 78 -8.68 -11.91 2.14
CA ASP A 78 -9.40 -12.65 3.17
C ASP A 78 -8.86 -12.41 4.60
N TRP A 79 -7.72 -11.74 4.76
CA TRP A 79 -7.15 -11.47 6.08
C TRP A 79 -6.58 -10.07 6.25
N ILE A 80 -6.49 -9.62 7.49
CA ILE A 80 -5.86 -8.34 7.88
C ILE A 80 -5.02 -8.53 9.14
N ALA A 81 -3.88 -7.84 9.22
CA ALA A 81 -2.95 -7.95 10.34
C ALA A 81 -2.31 -6.59 10.70
N LEU A 82 -2.16 -6.32 12.00
CA LEU A 82 -1.42 -5.18 12.54
C LEU A 82 -0.78 -5.56 13.89
N GLY A 83 0.54 -5.69 13.92
CA GLY A 83 1.24 -6.24 15.09
C GLY A 83 0.71 -7.63 15.45
N GLU A 84 0.28 -7.80 16.70
CA GLU A 84 -0.31 -9.05 17.21
C GLU A 84 -1.79 -9.24 16.81
N HIS A 85 -2.46 -8.21 16.27
CA HIS A 85 -3.84 -8.30 15.82
C HIS A 85 -3.91 -8.96 14.45
N TYR A 86 -4.81 -9.94 14.31
CA TYR A 86 -4.95 -10.74 13.10
C TYR A 86 -6.38 -11.27 12.94
N CYS A 87 -6.82 -11.40 11.69
CA CYS A 87 -8.17 -11.82 11.32
C CYS A 87 -8.16 -12.52 9.95
N GLU A 88 -8.72 -13.74 9.86
CA GLU A 88 -8.72 -14.61 8.65
C GLU A 88 -10.04 -14.66 7.88
N SER A 89 -11.08 -14.00 8.40
CA SER A 89 -12.41 -13.93 7.78
C SER A 89 -12.77 -12.47 7.52
N LEU A 90 -11.98 -11.83 6.68
CA LEU A 90 -12.14 -10.43 6.34
C LEU A 90 -13.33 -10.25 5.38
N THR A 91 -14.16 -9.27 5.71
CA THR A 91 -15.22 -8.77 4.84
C THR A 91 -14.92 -7.32 4.47
N HIS A 92 -15.23 -6.95 3.24
CA HIS A 92 -14.95 -5.62 2.70
C HIS A 92 -16.22 -4.97 2.17
N ILE A 93 -16.39 -3.68 2.50
CA ILE A 93 -17.41 -2.82 1.91
C ILE A 93 -16.74 -1.51 1.47
N GLY A 94 -16.81 -1.21 0.17
CA GLY A 94 -16.35 0.04 -0.42
C GLY A 94 -17.51 0.98 -0.74
N GLU A 95 -17.31 2.27 -0.55
CA GLU A 95 -18.25 3.33 -0.93
C GLU A 95 -17.50 4.62 -1.27
N VAL A 96 -18.01 5.41 -2.22
CA VAL A 96 -17.49 6.76 -2.49
C VAL A 96 -18.34 7.77 -1.75
N LEU A 97 -17.68 8.65 -0.98
CA LEU A 97 -18.36 9.65 -0.16
C LEU A 97 -17.87 11.05 -0.50
N PRO A 98 -18.75 12.05 -0.50
CA PRO A 98 -18.32 13.43 -0.56
C PRO A 98 -17.58 13.81 0.74
N VAL A 99 -16.52 14.60 0.61
CA VAL A 99 -15.60 14.91 1.72
C VAL A 99 -16.29 15.66 2.86
N ASN A 100 -17.36 16.42 2.57
CA ASN A 100 -18.18 17.03 3.62
C ASN A 100 -18.83 15.99 4.54
N GLN A 101 -19.30 14.87 3.99
CA GLN A 101 -19.85 13.78 4.78
C GLN A 101 -18.77 13.11 5.65
N VAL A 102 -17.55 12.92 5.12
CA VAL A 102 -16.42 12.42 5.92
C VAL A 102 -16.10 13.37 7.06
N ARG A 103 -16.10 14.68 6.81
CA ARG A 103 -15.90 15.69 7.84
C ARG A 103 -16.98 15.63 8.92
N ASP A 104 -18.24 15.45 8.53
CA ASP A 104 -19.35 15.29 9.48
C ASP A 104 -19.20 14.00 10.31
N ASP A 105 -18.90 12.86 9.66
CA ASP A 105 -18.73 11.54 10.30
C ASP A 105 -17.62 11.57 11.37
N PHE A 106 -16.56 12.36 11.16
CA PHE A 106 -15.40 12.46 12.03
C PHE A 106 -15.31 13.79 12.81
N ASN A 107 -16.35 14.63 12.79
CA ASN A 107 -16.39 15.95 13.44
C ASN A 107 -15.21 16.89 13.08
N LEU A 108 -14.84 16.96 11.80
CA LEU A 108 -13.72 17.77 11.29
C LEU A 108 -14.17 19.13 10.73
N GLN A 109 -13.43 20.19 11.01
CA GLN A 109 -13.56 21.48 10.36
C GLN A 109 -12.80 21.52 9.02
N GLU A 110 -12.94 22.64 8.30
CA GLU A 110 -12.29 22.82 7.02
C GLU A 110 -10.81 23.16 7.24
N GLY A 111 -9.93 22.39 6.62
CA GLY A 111 -8.48 22.56 6.80
C GLY A 111 -7.91 21.80 8.01
N ASP A 112 -8.74 21.13 8.81
CA ASP A 112 -8.29 20.30 9.93
C ASP A 112 -7.44 19.09 9.49
N LEU A 113 -7.60 18.66 8.24
CA LEU A 113 -6.90 17.52 7.68
C LEU A 113 -6.40 17.85 6.27
N GLU A 114 -5.16 18.31 6.19
CA GLU A 114 -4.49 18.66 4.94
C GLU A 114 -4.54 17.55 3.87
N PRO A 115 -4.39 16.25 4.21
CA PRO A 115 -4.51 15.18 3.22
C PRO A 115 -5.86 15.10 2.49
N LEU A 116 -6.93 15.67 3.08
CA LEU A 116 -8.26 15.78 2.46
C LEU A 116 -8.52 17.13 1.78
N ALA A 117 -7.61 18.10 1.91
CA ALA A 117 -7.82 19.46 1.39
C ALA A 117 -7.99 19.46 -0.14
N GLY A 118 -8.98 20.22 -0.61
CA GLY A 118 -9.27 20.37 -2.04
C GLY A 118 -9.94 19.17 -2.71
N ARG A 119 -10.20 18.08 -1.98
CA ARG A 119 -10.91 16.91 -2.50
C ARG A 119 -12.41 17.08 -2.38
N GLU A 120 -13.14 16.68 -3.42
CA GLU A 120 -14.61 16.67 -3.40
C GLU A 120 -15.17 15.36 -2.85
N GLN A 121 -14.51 14.23 -3.16
CA GLN A 121 -14.93 12.89 -2.78
C GLN A 121 -13.72 12.03 -2.38
N VAL A 122 -13.98 10.95 -1.65
CA VAL A 122 -12.99 9.97 -1.23
C VAL A 122 -13.62 8.58 -1.16
N ALA A 123 -12.88 7.55 -1.58
CA ALA A 123 -13.30 6.16 -1.41
C ALA A 123 -13.06 5.73 0.04
N ARG A 124 -14.12 5.30 0.73
CA ARG A 124 -14.08 4.68 2.05
C ARG A 124 -14.18 3.17 1.90
N HIS A 125 -13.22 2.47 2.46
CA HIS A 125 -13.23 1.02 2.57
C HIS A 125 -13.34 0.62 4.03
N ARG A 126 -14.37 -0.14 4.37
CA ARG A 126 -14.53 -0.76 5.68
C ARG A 126 -14.11 -2.22 5.60
N LEU A 127 -13.24 -2.61 6.52
CA LEU A 127 -12.67 -3.94 6.65
C LEU A 127 -13.13 -4.50 8.01
N GLU A 128 -13.97 -5.52 7.96
CA GLU A 128 -14.64 -6.07 9.15
C GLU A 128 -14.37 -7.57 9.29
N CYS A 129 -14.24 -8.02 10.53
CA CYS A 129 -14.04 -9.43 10.88
C CYS A 129 -15.35 -10.04 11.35
N GLU A 130 -15.69 -11.23 10.84
CA GLU A 130 -16.96 -11.91 11.13
C GLU A 130 -17.22 -12.13 12.62
N GLU A 131 -16.18 -12.44 13.41
CA GLU A 131 -16.27 -12.58 14.87
C GLU A 131 -15.59 -11.42 15.59
N GLY A 132 -16.38 -10.61 16.31
CA GLY A 132 -15.87 -9.59 17.23
C GLY A 132 -15.41 -8.27 16.60
N GLY A 133 -15.42 -8.17 15.27
CA GLY A 133 -14.97 -6.97 14.54
C GLY A 133 -13.46 -6.75 14.60
N TRP A 134 -12.96 -5.81 13.81
CA TRP A 134 -11.56 -5.42 13.84
C TRP A 134 -11.31 -4.42 14.99
N PRO A 135 -10.47 -4.75 16.00
CA PRO A 135 -10.44 -4.00 17.26
C PRO A 135 -9.47 -2.80 17.27
N THR A 136 -8.74 -2.55 16.18
CA THR A 136 -7.67 -1.56 16.11
C THR A 136 -7.77 -0.72 14.83
N LEU A 137 -6.81 0.19 14.58
CA LEU A 137 -6.78 1.00 13.36
C LEU A 137 -6.67 0.12 12.10
N GLY A 138 -7.13 0.66 10.97
CA GLY A 138 -7.12 -0.04 9.68
C GLY A 138 -8.43 -0.75 9.33
N GLY A 139 -9.41 -0.80 10.26
CA GLY A 139 -10.76 -1.29 9.96
C GLY A 139 -11.58 -0.34 9.08
N THR A 140 -11.16 0.92 8.96
CA THR A 140 -11.65 1.88 7.97
C THR A 140 -10.47 2.55 7.32
N LEU A 141 -10.49 2.63 5.98
CA LEU A 141 -9.47 3.30 5.18
C LEU A 141 -10.15 4.30 4.23
N LEU A 142 -9.67 5.54 4.25
CA LEU A 142 -10.03 6.57 3.28
C LEU A 142 -8.90 6.66 2.25
N LEU A 143 -9.14 6.19 1.03
CA LEU A 143 -8.10 6.10 0.01
C LEU A 143 -7.86 7.48 -0.62
N LEU A 144 -6.64 8.00 -0.46
CA LEU A 144 -6.22 9.27 -1.05
C LEU A 144 -5.62 9.07 -2.45
N SER A 145 -4.96 7.93 -2.65
CA SER A 145 -4.41 7.41 -3.91
C SER A 145 -4.01 5.94 -3.71
N ASP A 146 -3.59 5.26 -4.77
CA ASP A 146 -3.08 3.87 -4.72
C ASP A 146 -1.92 3.65 -3.72
N SER A 147 -1.24 4.73 -3.30
CA SER A 147 -0.10 4.68 -2.37
C SER A 147 -0.30 5.44 -1.05
N ARG A 148 -1.47 6.06 -0.84
CA ARG A 148 -1.76 6.87 0.37
C ARG A 148 -3.18 6.67 0.86
N ALA A 149 -3.34 6.48 2.17
CA ALA A 149 -4.64 6.34 2.81
C ALA A 149 -4.66 7.00 4.20
N LEU A 150 -5.85 7.25 4.73
CA LEU A 150 -6.06 7.59 6.15
C LEU A 150 -6.81 6.45 6.84
N ALA A 151 -6.35 6.05 8.02
CA ALA A 151 -7.06 5.14 8.93
C ALA A 151 -7.56 5.94 10.15
N PRO A 152 -8.84 6.36 10.18
CA PRO A 152 -9.43 6.91 11.38
C PRO A 152 -9.56 5.82 12.46
N TRP A 153 -9.12 6.13 13.69
CA TRP A 153 -9.32 5.28 14.86
C TRP A 153 -9.29 6.09 16.14
N ASP A 154 -10.31 5.97 16.99
CA ASP A 154 -10.39 6.61 18.30
C ASP A 154 -10.09 8.14 18.30
N GLY A 155 -10.55 8.82 17.25
CA GLY A 155 -10.38 10.27 17.07
C GLY A 155 -8.98 10.68 16.57
N VAL A 156 -8.13 9.72 16.21
CA VAL A 156 -6.86 9.93 15.51
C VAL A 156 -7.04 9.60 14.03
N MET A 157 -6.38 10.35 13.16
CA MET A 157 -6.27 10.08 11.72
C MET A 157 -4.85 9.62 11.42
N PHE A 158 -4.65 8.31 11.33
CA PHE A 158 -3.35 7.74 10.98
C PHE A 158 -3.17 7.81 9.48
N GLU A 159 -2.05 8.36 9.03
CA GLU A 159 -1.72 8.37 7.62
C GLU A 159 -0.89 7.15 7.26
N LEU A 160 -1.31 6.45 6.21
CA LEU A 160 -0.64 5.28 5.69
C LEU A 160 -0.05 5.58 4.31
N ALA A 161 1.17 5.12 4.12
CA ALA A 161 1.79 5.01 2.81
C ALA A 161 1.98 3.55 2.45
N ARG A 162 1.82 3.20 1.18
CA ARG A 162 2.15 1.86 0.72
C ARG A 162 3.59 1.51 1.03
N ASP A 163 3.79 0.35 1.67
CA ASP A 163 5.11 -0.24 1.80
C ASP A 163 5.33 -1.16 0.59
N HIS A 164 5.77 -0.58 -0.51
CA HIS A 164 6.20 -1.36 -1.68
C HIS A 164 7.51 -2.12 -1.44
N GLY A 165 8.00 -2.12 -0.20
CA GLY A 165 9.33 -2.50 0.17
C GLY A 165 10.35 -1.40 -0.11
N PHE A 166 11.60 -1.71 0.15
CA PHE A 166 12.71 -0.79 0.08
C PHE A 166 13.86 -1.43 -0.69
N ARG A 167 14.49 -0.65 -1.57
CA ARG A 167 15.70 -1.07 -2.26
C ARG A 167 16.85 -0.13 -1.94
N ALA A 168 18.04 -0.68 -1.84
CA ALA A 168 19.27 0.09 -1.73
C ALA A 168 20.39 -0.55 -2.55
N THR A 169 21.35 0.27 -2.95
CA THR A 169 22.50 -0.17 -3.72
C THR A 169 23.72 0.71 -3.42
N GLY A 170 24.90 0.14 -3.60
CA GLY A 170 26.15 0.88 -3.61
C GLY A 170 27.11 0.29 -4.65
N THR A 171 28.10 1.10 -5.03
CA THR A 171 28.97 0.81 -6.18
C THR A 171 30.34 0.27 -5.76
N GLU A 172 30.89 0.72 -4.63
CA GLU A 172 32.23 0.33 -4.17
C GLU A 172 32.25 0.03 -2.66
N PRO A 173 32.28 -1.25 -2.25
CA PRO A 173 32.04 -2.44 -3.08
C PRO A 173 30.63 -2.44 -3.69
N ALA A 174 30.41 -3.21 -4.75
CA ALA A 174 29.08 -3.32 -5.36
C ALA A 174 28.15 -4.15 -4.47
N TRP A 175 26.90 -3.71 -4.27
CA TRP A 175 25.89 -4.46 -3.52
C TRP A 175 24.47 -4.02 -3.83
N ASN A 176 23.51 -4.88 -3.51
CA ASN A 176 22.07 -4.61 -3.59
C ASN A 176 21.38 -5.14 -2.34
N LEU A 177 20.43 -4.37 -1.81
CA LEU A 177 19.53 -4.79 -0.75
C LEU A 177 18.09 -4.63 -1.24
N ALA A 178 17.28 -5.65 -1.00
CA ALA A 178 15.84 -5.58 -1.10
C ALA A 178 15.23 -5.94 0.26
N ILE A 179 14.28 -5.14 0.71
CA ILE A 179 13.42 -5.41 1.87
C ILE A 179 12.00 -5.43 1.32
N THR A 180 11.33 -6.56 1.44
CA THR A 180 9.97 -6.82 0.94
C THR A 180 9.17 -7.50 2.04
N GLU A 181 7.86 -7.68 1.81
CA GLU A 181 7.02 -8.55 2.63
C GLU A 181 7.56 -10.00 2.71
N GLU A 182 8.20 -10.50 1.64
CA GLU A 182 8.81 -11.84 1.61
C GLU A 182 10.09 -11.94 2.47
N GLY A 183 10.63 -10.80 2.89
CA GLY A 183 11.85 -10.74 3.70
C GLY A 183 12.91 -9.79 3.18
N MET A 184 14.13 -9.98 3.68
CA MET A 184 15.29 -9.16 3.36
C MET A 184 16.31 -9.98 2.59
N ARG A 185 16.86 -9.38 1.53
CA ARG A 185 17.92 -9.95 0.72
C ARG A 185 19.06 -8.97 0.49
N LEU A 186 20.25 -9.33 0.94
CA LEU A 186 21.51 -8.69 0.54
C LEU A 186 22.18 -9.54 -0.55
N SER A 187 22.51 -8.90 -1.67
CA SER A 187 23.26 -9.49 -2.77
C SER A 187 24.51 -8.68 -3.06
N VAL A 188 25.67 -9.34 -3.00
CA VAL A 188 26.98 -8.76 -3.32
C VAL A 188 27.45 -9.43 -4.61
N PRO A 189 27.55 -8.71 -5.75
CA PRO A 189 28.01 -9.31 -7.00
C PRO A 189 29.36 -10.01 -6.84
N PHE A 190 29.50 -11.17 -7.48
CA PHE A 190 30.69 -12.02 -7.41
C PHE A 190 30.97 -12.67 -6.04
N ASP A 191 30.05 -12.55 -5.09
CA ASP A 191 29.98 -13.38 -3.89
C ASP A 191 28.80 -14.36 -4.04
N ASP A 192 29.05 -15.66 -3.91
CA ASP A 192 28.01 -16.69 -4.06
C ASP A 192 27.08 -16.78 -2.82
N ARG A 193 27.26 -15.88 -1.84
CA ARG A 193 26.57 -15.90 -0.53
C ARG A 193 25.65 -14.71 -0.37
N ASP A 194 24.58 -14.70 -1.16
CA ASP A 194 23.42 -13.86 -0.87
C ASP A 194 22.90 -14.17 0.54
N VAL A 195 22.71 -13.13 1.36
CA VAL A 195 22.06 -13.28 2.67
C VAL A 195 20.56 -13.09 2.45
N ARG A 196 19.76 -14.09 2.83
CA ARG A 196 18.29 -14.02 2.83
C ARG A 196 17.78 -14.26 4.23
N THR A 197 16.84 -13.45 4.67
CA THR A 197 16.20 -13.56 5.99
C THR A 197 14.70 -13.33 5.84
N GLU A 198 13.91 -13.85 6.76
CA GLU A 198 12.56 -13.34 7.00
C GLU A 198 12.62 -11.83 7.29
N LEU A 199 11.50 -11.12 7.14
CA LEU A 199 11.45 -9.68 7.34
C LEU A 199 11.68 -9.36 8.83
N PRO A 200 12.82 -8.75 9.21
CA PRO A 200 13.04 -8.40 10.60
C PRO A 200 12.13 -7.23 11.02
N GLU A 201 11.73 -7.24 12.29
CA GLU A 201 11.15 -6.05 12.91
C GLU A 201 12.21 -4.96 13.04
N PRO A 202 11.85 -3.68 12.82
CA PRO A 202 12.76 -2.58 13.04
C PRO A 202 13.08 -2.40 14.53
N GLU A 203 14.30 -1.96 14.84
CA GLU A 203 14.74 -1.63 16.20
C GLU A 203 13.89 -0.48 16.77
N ALA A 204 13.19 -0.76 17.88
CA ALA A 204 12.39 0.23 18.59
C ALA A 204 13.25 1.39 19.12
N GLY A 205 12.70 2.61 19.09
CA GLY A 205 13.40 3.79 19.60
C GLY A 205 14.57 4.27 18.72
N SER A 206 14.63 3.83 17.45
CA SER A 206 15.51 4.43 16.45
C SER A 206 15.29 5.95 16.36
N ARG A 207 16.35 6.70 16.01
CA ARG A 207 16.23 8.15 15.78
C ARG A 207 15.10 8.43 14.78
N GLU A 208 14.38 9.54 14.98
CA GLU A 208 13.28 9.98 14.12
C GLU A 208 13.62 9.84 12.62
N GLY A 209 12.78 9.11 11.90
CA GLY A 209 12.93 8.80 10.47
C GLY A 209 14.01 7.76 10.10
N SER A 210 14.89 7.37 11.02
CA SER A 210 15.85 6.27 10.81
C SER A 210 15.19 4.91 11.05
N ARG A 211 15.62 3.91 10.30
CA ARG A 211 15.23 2.51 10.50
C ARG A 211 16.47 1.65 10.68
N VAL A 212 16.49 0.86 11.74
CA VAL A 212 17.54 -0.13 11.96
C VAL A 212 16.93 -1.51 11.93
N TYR A 213 17.53 -2.43 11.18
CA TYR A 213 17.14 -3.83 11.15
C TYR A 213 18.29 -4.70 11.59
N HIS A 214 17.94 -5.78 12.30
CA HIS A 214 18.86 -6.81 12.74
C HIS A 214 18.33 -8.16 12.29
N ALA A 215 19.16 -8.92 11.58
CA ALA A 215 18.80 -10.26 11.15
C ALA A 215 19.97 -11.22 11.33
N THR A 216 19.66 -12.43 11.81
CA THR A 216 20.64 -13.49 12.03
C THR A 216 20.23 -14.71 11.21
N THR A 217 21.17 -15.26 10.46
CA THR A 217 21.03 -16.54 9.74
C THR A 217 21.98 -17.58 10.36
N GLU A 218 21.95 -18.82 9.88
CA GLU A 218 22.91 -19.85 10.32
C GLU A 218 24.38 -19.44 10.09
N GLY A 219 24.66 -18.58 9.10
CA GLY A 219 26.02 -18.25 8.69
C GLY A 219 26.41 -16.78 8.76
N ASN A 220 25.48 -15.85 8.96
CA ASN A 220 25.75 -14.41 8.88
C ASN A 220 24.88 -13.63 9.86
N TYR A 221 25.46 -12.57 10.41
CA TYR A 221 24.75 -11.48 11.07
C TYR A 221 24.70 -10.25 10.16
N LEU A 222 23.49 -9.70 10.02
CA LEU A 222 23.21 -8.55 9.19
C LEU A 222 22.65 -7.41 10.06
N ARG A 223 23.24 -6.23 9.93
CA ARG A 223 22.69 -4.98 10.45
C ARG A 223 22.49 -3.99 9.32
N VAL A 224 21.27 -3.50 9.13
CA VAL A 224 20.94 -2.48 8.13
C VAL A 224 20.53 -1.22 8.85
N VAL A 225 21.17 -0.09 8.51
CA VAL A 225 20.80 1.24 9.00
C VAL A 225 20.37 2.08 7.80
N ILE A 226 19.14 2.56 7.82
CA ILE A 226 18.58 3.49 6.86
C ILE A 226 18.42 4.83 7.57
N THR A 227 19.02 5.88 7.03
CA THR A 227 19.00 7.23 7.61
C THR A 227 18.31 8.19 6.63
N PRO A 228 17.41 9.08 7.07
CA PRO A 228 16.77 10.09 6.23
C PRO A 228 17.74 11.23 5.90
N GLU A 229 18.83 10.89 5.21
CA GLU A 229 19.87 11.80 4.76
C GLU A 229 19.98 11.72 3.24
N ALA A 230 20.00 12.89 2.60
CA ALA A 230 20.12 12.99 1.16
C ALA A 230 21.37 12.25 0.66
N CYS A 231 21.16 11.34 -0.29
CA CYS A 231 22.19 10.51 -0.86
C CYS A 231 22.20 10.68 -2.39
N ARG A 232 23.37 10.55 -3.01
CA ARG A 232 23.50 10.57 -4.46
C ARG A 232 24.22 9.31 -4.91
N ASP A 233 23.56 8.53 -5.76
CA ASP A 233 24.16 7.32 -6.30
C ASP A 233 25.42 7.70 -7.10
N SER A 234 26.55 7.08 -6.78
CA SER A 234 27.84 7.45 -7.34
C SER A 234 27.98 7.08 -8.81
N MET A 235 27.20 6.11 -9.29
CA MET A 235 27.24 5.63 -10.67
C MET A 235 26.34 6.45 -11.61
N SER A 236 25.07 6.61 -11.26
CA SER A 236 24.07 7.30 -12.08
C SER A 236 23.93 8.79 -11.77
N GLY A 237 24.39 9.23 -10.60
CA GLY A 237 24.15 10.56 -10.08
C GLY A 237 22.71 10.78 -9.61
N ALA A 238 21.86 9.76 -9.56
CA ALA A 238 20.46 9.91 -9.13
C ALA A 238 20.37 10.34 -7.66
N PRO A 239 19.50 11.31 -7.32
CA PRO A 239 19.25 11.70 -5.94
C PRO A 239 18.35 10.67 -5.24
N PHE A 240 18.62 10.43 -3.97
CA PHE A 240 17.84 9.62 -3.05
C PHE A 240 17.64 10.36 -1.74
N GLU A 241 16.53 10.09 -1.07
CA GLU A 241 16.19 10.73 0.21
C GLU A 241 16.84 10.04 1.42
N THR A 242 17.41 8.84 1.22
CA THR A 242 18.01 8.06 2.30
C THR A 242 19.41 7.54 1.98
N SER A 243 20.27 7.55 3.01
CA SER A 243 21.56 6.87 3.03
C SER A 243 21.42 5.54 3.76
N VAL A 244 22.14 4.52 3.28
CA VAL A 244 22.03 3.15 3.77
C VAL A 244 23.42 2.62 4.09
N ARG A 245 23.55 2.07 5.31
CA ARG A 245 24.73 1.32 5.74
C ARG A 245 24.32 -0.10 6.09
N VAL A 246 24.87 -1.07 5.38
CA VAL A 246 24.71 -2.50 5.69
C VAL A 246 26.01 -3.01 6.30
N THR A 247 25.91 -3.76 7.39
CA THR A 247 27.04 -4.46 8.01
C THR A 247 26.77 -5.95 8.00
N ARG A 248 27.57 -6.72 7.26
CA ARG A 248 27.52 -8.19 7.21
C ARG A 248 28.78 -8.75 7.87
N ASP A 249 28.63 -9.37 9.05
CA ASP A 249 29.76 -9.97 9.79
C ASP A 249 30.97 -9.04 9.99
N GLY A 250 30.70 -7.74 10.13
CA GLY A 250 31.72 -6.69 10.29
C GLY A 250 32.19 -6.04 8.98
N GLU A 251 31.87 -6.60 7.82
CA GLU A 251 32.07 -5.96 6.51
C GLU A 251 31.00 -4.88 6.29
N VAL A 252 31.42 -3.67 5.88
CA VAL A 252 30.55 -2.51 5.75
C VAL A 252 30.33 -2.16 4.28
N PHE A 253 29.06 -1.96 3.94
CA PHE A 253 28.57 -1.56 2.63
C PHE A 253 27.80 -0.25 2.79
N GLU A 254 28.14 0.75 1.99
CA GLU A 254 27.48 2.06 2.01
C GLU A 254 26.88 2.37 0.64
N GLY A 255 25.77 3.11 0.65
CA GLY A 255 25.02 3.39 -0.58
C GLY A 255 23.75 4.18 -0.32
N CYS A 256 22.91 4.25 -1.36
CA CYS A 256 21.66 4.99 -1.35
C CYS A 256 20.48 4.04 -1.46
N GLY A 257 19.33 4.44 -0.90
CA GLY A 257 18.10 3.65 -1.00
C GLY A 257 16.83 4.48 -1.01
N GLY A 258 15.73 3.82 -1.34
CA GLY A 258 14.41 4.41 -1.38
C GLY A 258 13.33 3.34 -1.41
N ALA A 259 12.08 3.77 -1.25
CA ALA A 259 10.94 2.90 -1.49
C ALA A 259 11.07 2.28 -2.89
N MET A 260 10.73 1.00 -3.02
CA MET A 260 10.65 0.42 -4.35
C MET A 260 9.52 1.12 -5.11
N PRO A 261 9.76 1.50 -6.37
CA PRO A 261 8.69 2.07 -7.17
C PRO A 261 7.57 1.05 -7.25
N THR A 262 6.33 1.51 -7.04
CA THR A 262 5.14 0.77 -7.43
C THR A 262 5.35 0.35 -8.89
N LEU A 263 5.22 -0.95 -9.19
CA LEU A 263 5.02 -1.35 -10.58
C LEU A 263 3.70 -0.69 -10.99
N ALA A 264 3.78 0.42 -11.74
CA ALA A 264 2.60 1.01 -12.33
C ALA A 264 1.96 -0.06 -13.23
N PRO A 265 0.64 -0.30 -13.12
CA PRO A 265 -0.07 -1.22 -14.01
C PRO A 265 0.04 -0.79 -15.49
#